data_AF-A0A5N6H0X3-F1
#
_entry.id   AF-A0A5N6H0X3-F1
#
_cell.length_a   1.000
_cell.length_b   1.000
_cell.length_c   1.000
_cell.angle_alpha   90.00
_cell.angle_beta   90.00
_cell.angle_gamma   90.00
#
_symmetry.space_group_name_H-M   'P 1'
#
loop_
_entity.id
_entity.type
_entity.pdbx_description
1 polymer ?
#
loop_
_entity_poly.entity_id
_entity_poly.type
_entity_poly.pdbx_seq_one_letter_code
_entity_poly.pdbx_strand_id
1 'polypeptide(L)'
;MFGGFIQSGIHSSLDGARGLSGWRWLFIIDGLITLPIALYGLFLFPDTPATTRAPYLSASERALAISRMPEASPATSRLDLTFAKKIFGTWYWYGFVMLWIIAGETESFSTNTLLALYMKSHPTNKYTVSQLNNYPSGVPAVGIVSTLFWATLTDFMGGKRYLVGFFIGITGIITSALILTQFSSTATVFGAYYWAGAVYACQATFFAWCNDVMRYQDGRLRSVVIASMNLGSNAVNAWWSILFYSATFAPRFTRGMWAMIGCSIALILWTGGVIYMSMRETREGLDGVGHGEEEVTEGSIYKPKD
;
A
#
# COMPACT_ATOMS: atom_id res chain seq x y z
N MET A 1 -8.91 12.04 4.73
CA MET A 1 -9.06 12.90 5.94
C MET A 1 -9.90 14.14 5.67
N PHE A 2 -9.53 15.03 4.74
CA PHE A 2 -10.24 16.31 4.53
C PHE A 2 -11.70 16.20 4.06
N GLY A 3 -12.05 15.13 3.34
CA GLY A 3 -13.41 14.92 2.83
C GLY A 3 -14.50 14.92 3.91
N GLY A 4 -14.24 14.38 5.11
CA GLY A 4 -15.23 14.36 6.20
C GLY A 4 -15.56 15.75 6.74
N PHE A 5 -14.56 16.62 6.89
CA PHE A 5 -14.75 18.01 7.32
C PHE A 5 -15.47 18.83 6.26
N ILE A 6 -15.10 18.65 4.98
CA ILE A 6 -15.79 19.29 3.85
C ILE A 6 -17.25 18.85 3.82
N GLN A 7 -17.52 17.56 3.97
CA GLN A 7 -18.88 17.02 4.02
C GLN A 7 -19.69 17.59 5.18
N SER A 8 -19.10 17.73 6.38
CA SER A 8 -19.73 18.37 7.52
C SER A 8 -20.05 19.84 7.26
N GLY A 9 -19.12 20.59 6.64
CA GLY A 9 -19.32 21.98 6.26
C GLY A 9 -20.40 22.17 5.18
N ILE A 10 -20.42 21.30 4.17
CA ILE A 10 -21.46 21.30 3.12
C ILE A 10 -22.81 20.96 3.73
N HIS A 11 -22.87 19.96 4.61
CA HIS A 11 -24.12 19.59 5.26
C HIS A 11 -24.66 20.71 6.17
N SER A 12 -23.80 21.44 6.89
CA SER A 12 -24.27 22.55 7.74
C SER A 12 -24.69 23.80 6.96
N SER A 13 -24.13 24.03 5.77
CA SER A 13 -24.34 25.28 5.01
C SER A 13 -25.26 25.14 3.79
N LEU A 14 -25.37 23.94 3.21
CA LEU A 14 -26.04 23.71 1.92
C LEU A 14 -27.12 22.62 1.98
N ASP A 15 -27.36 21.98 3.13
CA ASP A 15 -28.46 21.02 3.24
C ASP A 15 -29.82 21.71 3.07
N GLY A 16 -30.61 21.25 2.09
CA GLY A 16 -31.87 21.88 1.70
C GLY A 16 -31.70 23.10 0.78
N ALA A 17 -30.47 23.57 0.54
CA ALA A 17 -30.23 24.68 -0.36
C ALA A 17 -30.63 24.29 -1.79
N ARG A 18 -31.46 25.14 -2.42
CA ARG A 18 -32.05 24.91 -3.75
C ARG A 18 -32.77 23.55 -3.88
N GLY A 19 -33.32 23.03 -2.77
CA GLY A 19 -34.05 21.76 -2.75
C GLY A 19 -33.17 20.51 -2.88
N LEU A 20 -31.85 20.65 -2.77
CA LEU A 20 -30.91 19.54 -2.81
C LEU A 20 -30.43 19.19 -1.39
N SER A 21 -30.29 17.89 -1.13
CA SER A 21 -29.68 17.39 0.10
C SER A 21 -28.17 17.64 0.11
N GLY A 22 -27.59 17.79 1.30
CA GLY A 22 -26.16 18.07 1.47
C GLY A 22 -25.23 17.04 0.82
N TRP A 23 -25.64 15.77 0.73
CA TRP A 23 -24.87 14.73 0.03
C TRP A 23 -24.83 14.93 -1.50
N ARG A 24 -25.87 15.53 -2.10
CA ARG A 24 -25.86 15.86 -3.54
C ARG A 24 -24.95 17.04 -3.81
N TRP A 25 -24.98 18.05 -2.93
CA TRP A 25 -24.04 19.17 -2.98
C TRP A 25 -22.60 18.72 -2.84
N LEU A 26 -22.32 17.70 -2.01
CA LEU A 26 -21.00 17.09 -1.90
C LEU A 26 -20.49 16.60 -3.26
N PHE A 27 -21.27 15.80 -4.01
CA PHE A 27 -20.85 15.31 -5.33
C PHE A 27 -20.61 16.43 -6.35
N ILE A 28 -21.44 17.48 -6.33
CA ILE A 28 -21.28 18.62 -7.24
C ILE A 28 -19.97 19.37 -6.95
N ILE A 29 -19.73 19.69 -5.67
CA ILE A 29 -18.54 20.44 -5.25
C ILE A 29 -17.28 19.63 -5.47
N ASP A 30 -17.29 18.33 -5.14
CA ASP A 30 -16.16 17.43 -5.34
C ASP A 30 -15.80 17.30 -6.84
N GLY A 31 -16.80 17.18 -7.71
CA GLY A 31 -16.61 17.18 -9.16
C GLY A 31 -16.04 18.51 -9.69
N LEU A 32 -16.55 19.65 -9.21
CA LEU A 32 -16.07 20.97 -9.61
C LEU A 32 -14.61 21.22 -9.21
N ILE A 33 -14.19 20.78 -8.01
CA ILE A 33 -12.81 20.93 -7.54
C ILE A 33 -11.87 19.97 -8.30
N THR A 34 -12.36 18.80 -8.70
CA THR A 34 -11.57 17.80 -9.44
C THR A 34 -11.25 18.25 -10.87
N LEU A 35 -12.11 19.04 -11.52
CA LEU A 35 -11.90 19.48 -12.92
C LEU A 35 -10.60 20.29 -13.13
N PRO A 36 -10.32 21.37 -12.37
CA PRO A 36 -9.03 22.07 -12.45
C PRO A 36 -7.83 21.18 -12.16
N ILE A 37 -7.96 20.25 -11.21
CA ILE A 37 -6.88 19.32 -10.84
C ILE A 37 -6.60 18.35 -12.00
N ALA A 38 -7.64 17.86 -12.68
CA ALA A 38 -7.49 17.01 -13.86
C ALA A 38 -6.85 17.76 -15.03
N LEU A 39 -7.24 19.03 -15.27
CA LEU A 39 -6.60 19.87 -16.28
C LEU A 39 -5.13 20.13 -15.95
N TYR A 40 -4.82 20.45 -14.68
CA TYR A 40 -3.44 20.55 -14.21
C TYR A 40 -2.66 19.26 -14.49
N GLY A 41 -3.24 18.11 -14.16
CA GLY A 41 -2.66 16.79 -14.42
C GLY A 41 -2.33 16.57 -15.89
N LEU A 42 -3.29 16.87 -16.78
CA LEU A 42 -3.16 16.68 -18.22
C LEU A 42 -2.06 17.54 -18.85
N PHE A 43 -1.88 18.78 -18.38
CA PHE A 43 -0.93 19.72 -18.98
C PHE A 43 0.45 19.72 -18.33
N LEU A 44 0.58 19.29 -17.07
CA LEU A 44 1.81 19.44 -16.28
C LEU A 44 2.41 18.13 -15.78
N PHE A 45 1.79 16.96 -15.95
CA PHE A 45 2.49 15.70 -15.63
C PHE A 45 3.58 15.39 -16.68
N PRO A 46 4.82 15.17 -16.25
CA PRO A 46 5.90 14.80 -17.16
C PRO A 46 5.78 13.31 -17.54
N ASP A 47 5.96 12.99 -18.82
CA ASP A 47 6.17 11.59 -19.24
C ASP A 47 7.54 11.09 -18.76
N THR A 48 7.94 9.87 -19.18
CA THR A 48 9.27 9.33 -18.86
C THR A 48 10.39 10.32 -19.23
N PRO A 49 11.52 10.36 -18.49
CA PRO A 49 12.60 11.32 -18.77
C PRO A 49 13.09 11.31 -20.23
N ALA A 50 13.02 10.14 -20.87
CA ALA A 50 13.35 9.95 -22.29
C ALA A 50 12.31 10.56 -23.25
N THR A 51 11.01 10.59 -22.91
CA THR A 51 9.92 11.05 -23.79
C THR A 51 9.23 12.34 -23.34
N THR A 52 9.58 12.89 -22.18
CA THR A 52 8.89 14.02 -21.56
C THR A 52 8.77 15.23 -22.47
N ARG A 53 7.55 15.80 -22.49
CA ARG A 53 7.21 17.07 -23.15
C ARG A 53 6.89 18.17 -22.13
N ALA A 54 7.23 17.96 -20.86
CA ALA A 54 6.92 18.89 -19.79
C ALA A 54 7.54 20.27 -20.07
N PRO A 55 6.73 21.35 -20.08
CA PRO A 55 7.18 22.68 -20.48
C PRO A 55 8.12 23.35 -19.47
N TYR A 56 8.22 22.81 -18.25
CA TYR A 56 9.00 23.35 -17.15
C TYR A 56 10.37 22.68 -16.95
N LEU A 57 10.72 21.67 -17.77
CA LEU A 57 12.04 21.02 -17.73
C LEU A 57 12.95 21.55 -18.83
N SER A 58 14.11 22.10 -18.45
CA SER A 58 15.14 22.49 -19.40
C SER A 58 15.83 21.26 -20.03
N ALA A 59 16.48 21.46 -21.18
CA ALA A 59 17.23 20.40 -21.86
C ALA A 59 18.34 19.81 -20.97
N SER A 60 19.01 20.65 -20.16
CA SER A 60 20.04 20.23 -19.20
C SER A 60 19.50 19.37 -18.06
N GLU A 61 18.33 19.73 -17.51
CA GLU A 61 17.70 18.94 -16.43
C GLU A 61 17.19 17.60 -16.96
N ARG A 62 16.69 17.57 -18.20
CA ARG A 62 16.30 16.33 -18.86
C ARG A 62 17.49 15.42 -19.10
N ALA A 63 18.63 15.96 -19.56
CA ALA A 63 19.85 15.18 -19.76
C ALA A 63 20.37 14.59 -18.44
N LEU A 64 20.34 15.37 -17.35
CA LEU A 64 20.70 14.91 -16.00
C LEU A 64 19.74 13.83 -15.48
N ALA A 65 18.44 13.94 -15.77
CA ALA A 65 17.47 12.91 -15.40
C ALA A 65 17.72 11.60 -16.16
N ILE A 66 18.05 11.68 -17.46
CA ILE A 66 18.42 10.52 -18.28
C ILE A 66 19.70 9.87 -17.75
N SER A 67 20.72 10.65 -17.39
CA SER A 67 21.99 10.11 -16.87
C SER A 67 21.88 9.41 -15.51
N ARG A 68 20.81 9.69 -14.75
CA ARG A 68 20.50 9.00 -13.48
C ARG A 68 19.72 7.71 -13.67
N MET A 69 19.18 7.47 -14.87
CA MET A 69 18.55 6.20 -15.19
C MET A 69 19.64 5.18 -15.57
N PRO A 70 19.64 3.97 -15.00
CA PRO A 70 20.49 2.89 -15.51
C PRO A 70 20.15 2.64 -16.99
N GLU A 71 21.13 2.21 -17.80
CA GLU A 71 20.92 1.88 -19.22
C GLU A 71 19.73 0.93 -19.34
N ALA A 72 18.59 1.48 -19.72
CA ALA A 72 17.37 0.71 -19.84
C ALA A 72 17.54 -0.21 -21.05
N SER A 73 17.45 -1.52 -20.80
CA SER A 73 17.27 -2.50 -21.86
C SER A 73 16.15 -2.00 -22.79
N PRO A 74 16.35 -2.00 -24.13
CA PRO A 74 15.52 -1.26 -25.05
C PRO A 74 14.02 -1.51 -24.82
N ALA A 75 13.28 -0.41 -24.65
CA ALA A 75 11.85 -0.36 -24.37
C ALA A 75 10.94 -0.97 -25.46
N THR A 76 11.51 -1.70 -26.43
CA THR A 76 10.87 -2.27 -27.62
C THR A 76 10.92 -3.80 -27.65
N SER A 77 11.27 -4.47 -26.55
CA SER A 77 11.15 -5.93 -26.48
C SER A 77 9.66 -6.31 -26.36
N ARG A 78 9.12 -6.98 -27.38
CA ARG A 78 7.71 -7.40 -27.45
C ARG A 78 7.31 -8.19 -26.18
N LEU A 79 6.04 -8.07 -25.77
CA LEU A 79 5.46 -8.94 -24.76
C LEU A 79 5.37 -10.34 -25.37
N ASP A 80 6.41 -11.14 -25.15
CA ASP A 80 6.49 -12.51 -25.65
C ASP A 80 6.05 -13.50 -24.56
N LEU A 81 5.58 -14.67 -24.99
CA LEU A 81 5.18 -15.76 -24.10
C LEU A 81 6.34 -16.18 -23.18
N THR A 82 7.57 -16.04 -23.65
CA THR A 82 8.81 -16.27 -22.88
C THR A 82 8.91 -15.32 -21.69
N PHE A 83 8.51 -14.06 -21.85
CA PHE A 83 8.48 -13.08 -20.76
C PHE A 83 7.37 -13.39 -19.75
N ALA A 84 6.20 -13.82 -20.21
CA ALA A 84 5.12 -14.28 -19.33
C ALA A 84 5.55 -15.50 -18.48
N LYS A 85 6.21 -16.48 -19.10
CA LYS A 85 6.80 -17.62 -18.37
C LYS A 85 7.84 -17.18 -17.35
N LYS A 86 8.67 -16.17 -17.67
CA LYS A 86 9.62 -15.59 -16.73
C LYS A 86 8.90 -14.94 -15.53
N ILE A 87 7.85 -14.15 -15.76
CA ILE A 87 7.06 -13.52 -14.68
C ILE A 87 6.49 -14.57 -13.72
N PHE A 88 5.79 -15.57 -14.26
CA PHE A 88 5.12 -16.61 -13.45
C PHE A 88 6.06 -17.72 -12.99
N GLY A 89 7.32 -17.73 -13.44
CA GLY A 89 8.36 -18.64 -12.97
C GLY A 89 9.17 -18.07 -11.79
N THR A 90 9.15 -16.75 -11.60
CA THR A 90 9.92 -16.12 -10.53
C THR A 90 9.14 -16.01 -9.23
N TRP A 91 9.82 -16.23 -8.12
CA TRP A 91 9.21 -16.14 -6.79
C TRP A 91 8.74 -14.72 -6.45
N TYR A 92 9.38 -13.67 -7.00
CA TYR A 92 9.02 -12.27 -6.70
C TYR A 92 7.55 -11.96 -6.94
N TRP A 93 6.97 -12.49 -8.03
CA TRP A 93 5.57 -12.25 -8.35
C TRP A 93 4.67 -12.84 -7.26
N TYR A 94 4.80 -14.13 -6.94
CA TYR A 94 3.99 -14.75 -5.89
C TYR A 94 4.26 -14.17 -4.51
N GLY A 95 5.54 -13.93 -4.17
CA GLY A 95 5.95 -13.41 -2.87
C GLY A 95 5.35 -12.05 -2.59
N PHE A 96 5.54 -11.07 -3.49
CA PHE A 96 5.08 -9.70 -3.28
C PHE A 96 3.60 -9.50 -3.58
N VAL A 97 3.02 -10.20 -4.58
CA VAL A 97 1.58 -10.11 -4.85
C VAL A 97 0.79 -10.68 -3.68
N MET A 98 1.15 -11.86 -3.16
CA MET A 98 0.48 -12.42 -1.99
C MET A 98 0.72 -11.60 -0.72
N LEU A 99 1.93 -11.06 -0.55
CA LEU A 99 2.22 -10.15 0.56
C LEU A 99 1.25 -8.96 0.53
N TRP A 100 1.07 -8.34 -0.64
CA TRP A 100 0.19 -7.18 -0.80
C TRP A 100 -1.29 -7.52 -0.71
N ILE A 101 -1.72 -8.70 -1.17
CA ILE A 101 -3.09 -9.19 -0.96
C ILE A 101 -3.38 -9.27 0.54
N ILE A 102 -2.55 -9.98 1.30
CA ILE A 102 -2.76 -10.16 2.75
C ILE A 102 -2.70 -8.80 3.47
N ALA A 103 -1.72 -7.96 3.11
CA ALA A 103 -1.55 -6.63 3.70
C ALA A 103 -2.72 -5.69 3.39
N GLY A 104 -3.19 -5.69 2.15
CA GLY A 104 -4.34 -4.89 1.71
C GLY A 104 -5.60 -5.25 2.49
N GLU A 105 -5.81 -6.54 2.76
CA GLU A 105 -6.95 -6.93 3.60
C GLU A 105 -6.82 -6.44 5.04
N THR A 106 -5.59 -6.31 5.58
CA THR A 106 -5.42 -5.73 6.92
C THR A 106 -5.76 -4.24 7.01
N GLU A 107 -5.73 -3.53 5.88
CA GLU A 107 -6.14 -2.13 5.76
C GLU A 107 -7.67 -1.95 5.89
N SER A 108 -8.43 -3.04 5.75
CA SER A 108 -9.90 -3.04 5.77
C SER A 108 -10.52 -2.39 7.00
N PHE A 109 -9.81 -2.35 8.14
CA PHE A 109 -10.29 -1.64 9.32
C PHE A 109 -10.52 -0.15 9.08
N SER A 110 -9.72 0.42 8.21
CA SER A 110 -9.66 1.85 7.97
C SER A 110 -10.34 2.25 6.66
N THR A 111 -10.30 1.40 5.63
CA THR A 111 -10.87 1.70 4.30
C THR A 111 -12.38 1.47 4.23
N ASN A 112 -12.93 0.53 5.01
CA ASN A 112 -14.36 0.19 4.95
C ASN A 112 -15.27 1.06 5.83
N THR A 113 -14.78 2.21 6.31
CA THR A 113 -15.56 3.15 7.13
C THR A 113 -16.22 2.49 8.36
N LEU A 114 -15.55 1.49 8.94
CA LEU A 114 -16.12 0.65 9.99
C LEU A 114 -16.47 1.44 11.25
N LEU A 115 -15.69 2.48 11.58
CA LEU A 115 -15.99 3.36 12.71
C LEU A 115 -17.31 4.11 12.51
N ALA A 116 -17.61 4.59 11.29
CA ALA A 116 -18.89 5.26 11.03
C ALA A 116 -20.07 4.27 11.12
N LEU A 117 -19.89 3.04 10.64
CA LEU A 117 -20.89 1.98 10.76
C LEU A 117 -21.14 1.60 12.22
N TYR A 118 -20.07 1.48 13.02
CA TYR A 118 -20.15 1.29 14.47
C TYR A 118 -20.92 2.44 15.15
N MET A 119 -20.58 3.69 14.84
CA MET A 119 -21.26 4.86 15.39
C MET A 119 -22.75 4.89 15.00
N LYS A 120 -23.10 4.54 13.76
CA LYS A 120 -24.49 4.51 13.30
C LYS A 120 -25.32 3.41 13.98
N SER A 121 -24.69 2.30 14.34
CA SER A 121 -25.30 1.13 15.00
C SER A 121 -25.05 1.09 16.51
N HIS A 122 -24.59 2.21 17.09
CA HIS A 122 -24.22 2.27 18.49
C HIS A 122 -25.44 2.08 19.41
N PRO A 123 -25.38 1.23 20.45
CA PRO A 123 -26.55 0.86 21.26
C PRO A 123 -27.11 2.00 22.12
N THR A 124 -26.26 2.89 22.65
CA THR A 124 -26.66 3.95 23.59
C THR A 124 -26.53 5.38 23.07
N ASN A 125 -25.49 5.70 22.28
CA ASN A 125 -25.21 7.04 21.78
C ASN A 125 -25.74 7.23 20.36
N LYS A 126 -26.50 8.32 20.13
CA LYS A 126 -26.86 8.79 18.79
C LYS A 126 -25.90 9.90 18.37
N TYR A 127 -25.27 9.73 17.22
CA TYR A 127 -24.31 10.71 16.67
C TYR A 127 -24.97 11.55 15.60
N THR A 128 -24.59 12.83 15.53
CA THR A 128 -25.02 13.73 14.44
C THR A 128 -24.31 13.38 13.13
N VAL A 129 -24.85 13.84 12.01
CA VAL A 129 -24.21 13.67 10.68
C VAL A 129 -22.80 14.24 10.65
N SER A 130 -22.59 15.41 11.30
CA SER A 130 -21.25 16.02 11.41
C SER A 130 -20.27 15.16 12.22
N GLN A 131 -20.71 14.55 13.32
CA GLN A 131 -19.88 13.64 14.11
C GLN A 131 -19.53 12.37 13.34
N LEU A 132 -20.50 11.81 12.60
CA LEU A 132 -20.31 10.63 11.75
C LEU A 132 -19.28 10.86 10.63
N ASN A 133 -19.09 12.11 10.18
CA ASN A 133 -18.08 12.43 9.16
C ASN A 133 -16.73 12.81 9.78
N ASN A 134 -16.73 13.55 10.89
CA ASN A 134 -15.52 14.11 11.49
C ASN A 134 -14.74 13.08 12.32
N TYR A 135 -15.39 12.26 13.14
CA TYR A 135 -14.67 11.31 14.01
C TYR A 135 -13.94 10.21 13.21
N PRO A 136 -14.55 9.56 12.20
CA PRO A 136 -13.82 8.62 11.34
C PRO A 136 -12.63 9.24 10.60
N SER A 137 -12.62 10.56 10.39
CA SER A 137 -11.49 11.25 9.76
C SER A 137 -10.20 11.21 10.61
N GLY A 138 -10.28 10.87 11.91
CA GLY A 138 -9.10 10.65 12.75
C GLY A 138 -8.32 9.37 12.41
N VAL A 139 -8.98 8.34 11.87
CA VAL A 139 -8.33 7.07 11.46
C VAL A 139 -7.25 7.32 10.38
N PRO A 140 -7.55 7.96 9.24
CA PRO A 140 -6.51 8.29 8.26
C PRO A 140 -5.50 9.31 8.77
N ALA A 141 -5.82 10.14 9.77
CA ALA A 141 -4.83 11.05 10.38
C ALA A 141 -3.72 10.28 11.09
N VAL A 142 -4.09 9.26 11.89
CA VAL A 142 -3.11 8.33 12.50
C VAL A 142 -2.34 7.58 11.42
N GLY A 143 -3.01 7.20 10.33
CA GLY A 143 -2.37 6.58 9.17
C GLY A 143 -1.28 7.43 8.53
N ILE A 144 -1.53 8.73 8.33
CA ILE A 144 -0.53 9.67 7.79
C ILE A 144 0.69 9.72 8.72
N VAL A 145 0.48 9.92 10.02
CA VAL A 145 1.57 10.00 11.01
C VAL A 145 2.37 8.70 11.04
N SER A 146 1.68 7.56 11.07
CA SER A 146 2.32 6.24 11.10
C SER A 146 3.10 5.96 9.81
N THR A 147 2.56 6.33 8.65
CA THR A 147 3.23 6.17 7.35
C THR A 147 4.50 7.00 7.29
N LEU A 148 4.45 8.28 7.68
CA LEU A 148 5.62 9.15 7.71
C LEU A 148 6.68 8.62 8.68
N PHE A 149 6.27 8.20 9.87
CA PHE A 149 7.16 7.64 10.87
C PHE A 149 7.87 6.38 10.37
N TRP A 150 7.12 5.38 9.89
CA TRP A 150 7.69 4.11 9.46
C TRP A 150 8.45 4.20 8.14
N ALA A 151 7.98 4.99 7.17
CA ALA A 151 8.73 5.21 5.93
C ALA A 151 10.11 5.83 6.24
N THR A 152 10.13 6.91 7.04
CA THR A 152 11.37 7.59 7.43
C THR A 152 12.27 6.67 8.25
N LEU A 153 11.71 5.96 9.25
CA LEU A 153 12.49 5.07 10.11
C LEU A 153 13.10 3.92 9.32
N THR A 154 12.34 3.28 8.42
CA THR A 154 12.85 2.15 7.63
C THR A 154 13.93 2.57 6.64
N ASP A 155 13.87 3.79 6.13
CA ASP A 155 14.93 4.36 5.29
C ASP A 155 16.21 4.62 6.11
N PHE A 156 16.09 5.18 7.33
CA PHE A 156 17.24 5.33 8.24
C PHE A 156 17.83 4.01 8.71
N MET A 157 17.02 2.96 8.86
CA MET A 157 17.45 1.63 9.29
C MET A 157 18.08 0.79 8.16
N GLY A 158 18.41 1.40 7.02
CA GLY A 158 19.08 0.73 5.90
C GLY A 158 18.15 -0.19 5.12
N GLY A 159 16.87 0.16 4.97
CA GLY A 159 15.94 -0.58 4.12
C GLY A 159 15.31 -1.81 4.77
N LYS A 160 15.31 -1.93 6.10
CA LYS A 160 14.63 -2.99 6.86
C LYS A 160 13.10 -2.83 6.89
N ARG A 161 12.50 -2.64 5.71
CA ARG A 161 11.08 -2.35 5.48
C ARG A 161 10.15 -3.47 5.95
N TYR A 162 10.67 -4.69 6.05
CA TYR A 162 9.94 -5.85 6.57
C TYR A 162 9.50 -5.71 8.04
N LEU A 163 10.16 -4.86 8.85
CA LEU A 163 9.78 -4.63 10.25
C LEU A 163 8.36 -4.08 10.38
N VAL A 164 7.92 -3.33 9.37
CA VAL A 164 6.58 -2.75 9.31
C VAL A 164 5.52 -3.84 9.18
N GLY A 165 5.83 -4.95 8.47
CA GLY A 165 4.92 -6.09 8.36
C GLY A 165 4.64 -6.78 9.69
N PHE A 166 5.67 -6.92 10.54
CA PHE A 166 5.48 -7.44 11.89
C PHE A 166 4.67 -6.49 12.78
N PHE A 167 4.96 -5.19 12.71
CA PHE A 167 4.18 -4.17 13.42
C PHE A 167 2.70 -4.20 13.02
N ILE A 168 2.40 -4.26 11.73
CA ILE A 168 1.03 -4.32 11.21
C ILE A 168 0.32 -5.59 11.67
N GLY A 169 1.00 -6.75 11.59
CA GLY A 169 0.41 -8.00 12.06
C GLY A 169 0.05 -7.94 13.55
N ILE A 170 0.95 -7.41 14.38
CA ILE A 170 0.69 -7.28 15.83
C ILE A 170 -0.44 -6.28 16.10
N THR A 171 -0.44 -5.12 15.43
CA THR A 171 -1.49 -4.10 15.60
C THR A 171 -2.86 -4.62 15.16
N GLY A 172 -2.93 -5.36 14.05
CA GLY A 172 -4.18 -5.99 13.57
C GLY A 172 -4.74 -7.03 14.55
N ILE A 173 -3.89 -7.87 15.15
CA ILE A 173 -4.31 -8.85 16.17
C ILE A 173 -4.84 -8.13 17.42
N ILE A 174 -4.10 -7.14 17.94
CA ILE A 174 -4.47 -6.40 19.15
C ILE A 174 -5.79 -5.64 18.93
N THR A 175 -5.93 -4.90 17.82
CA THR A 175 -7.16 -4.18 17.49
C THR A 175 -8.35 -5.14 17.43
N SER A 176 -8.22 -6.26 16.72
CA SER A 176 -9.30 -7.25 16.60
C SER A 176 -9.69 -7.83 17.95
N ALA A 177 -8.71 -8.18 18.79
CA ALA A 177 -8.93 -8.72 20.12
C ALA A 177 -9.61 -7.70 21.05
N LEU A 178 -9.20 -6.43 21.01
CA LEU A 178 -9.82 -5.36 21.80
C LEU A 178 -11.29 -5.14 21.41
N ILE A 179 -11.61 -5.13 20.11
CA ILE A 179 -12.98 -4.96 19.64
C ILE A 179 -13.86 -6.16 20.02
N LEU A 180 -13.32 -7.38 19.99
CA LEU A 180 -14.05 -8.60 20.39
C LEU A 180 -14.30 -8.69 21.90
N THR A 181 -13.34 -8.27 22.73
CA THR A 181 -13.38 -8.47 24.19
C THR A 181 -13.92 -7.27 24.97
N GLN A 182 -13.61 -6.04 24.56
CA GLN A 182 -13.86 -4.81 25.31
C GLN A 182 -14.87 -3.88 24.61
N PHE A 183 -15.84 -4.47 23.91
CA PHE A 183 -16.88 -3.73 23.18
C PHE A 183 -17.79 -2.87 24.09
N SER A 184 -17.79 -3.11 25.40
CA SER A 184 -18.59 -2.35 26.37
C SER A 184 -18.14 -0.88 26.50
N SER A 185 -16.87 -0.58 26.21
CA SER A 185 -16.31 0.76 26.30
C SER A 185 -16.21 1.40 24.91
N THR A 186 -17.02 2.43 24.66
CA THR A 186 -16.95 3.23 23.44
C THR A 186 -15.56 3.84 23.24
N ALA A 187 -14.90 4.29 24.31
CA ALA A 187 -13.54 4.85 24.23
C ALA A 187 -12.53 3.81 23.74
N THR A 188 -12.65 2.56 24.18
CA THR A 188 -11.78 1.47 23.74
C THR A 188 -12.00 1.12 22.28
N VAL A 189 -13.25 1.10 21.81
CA VAL A 189 -13.57 0.84 20.39
C VAL A 189 -13.04 1.97 19.49
N PHE A 190 -13.24 3.24 19.89
CA PHE A 190 -12.67 4.38 19.16
C PHE A 190 -11.13 4.33 19.13
N GLY A 191 -10.50 4.05 20.27
CA GLY A 191 -9.05 3.89 20.36
C GLY A 191 -8.52 2.76 19.47
N ALA A 192 -9.23 1.63 19.44
CA ALA A 192 -8.86 0.49 18.60
C ALA A 192 -8.95 0.83 17.10
N TYR A 193 -10.01 1.54 16.66
CA TYR A 193 -10.13 1.97 15.27
C TYR A 193 -9.09 3.04 14.87
N TYR A 194 -8.76 3.98 15.77
CA TYR A 194 -7.68 4.93 15.51
C TYR A 194 -6.31 4.25 15.46
N TRP A 195 -6.05 3.29 16.36
CA TRP A 195 -4.86 2.46 16.32
C TRP A 195 -4.77 1.63 15.03
N ALA A 196 -5.90 1.11 14.54
CA ALA A 196 -5.98 0.42 13.25
C ALA A 196 -5.57 1.30 12.06
N GLY A 197 -5.72 2.63 12.19
CA GLY A 197 -5.21 3.58 11.20
C GLY A 197 -3.70 3.46 10.98
N ALA A 198 -2.93 3.01 11.96
CA ALA A 198 -1.48 2.81 11.80
C ALA A 198 -1.11 1.76 10.73
N VAL A 199 -2.06 0.90 10.33
CA VAL A 199 -1.85 -0.12 9.30
C VAL A 199 -1.60 0.49 7.91
N TYR A 200 -2.02 1.73 7.66
CA TYR A 200 -1.76 2.44 6.38
C TYR A 200 -0.27 2.53 6.00
N ALA A 201 0.64 2.40 6.98
CA ALA A 201 2.08 2.37 6.73
C ALA A 201 2.52 1.24 5.77
N CYS A 202 1.69 0.19 5.59
CA CYS A 202 1.96 -0.91 4.67
C CYS A 202 2.15 -0.44 3.21
N GLN A 203 1.38 0.56 2.76
CA GLN A 203 1.38 1.03 1.38
C GLN A 203 2.79 1.48 0.97
N ALA A 204 3.31 2.51 1.63
CA ALA A 204 4.61 3.06 1.28
C ALA A 204 5.72 2.01 1.44
N THR A 205 5.68 1.23 2.52
CA THR A 205 6.80 0.38 2.92
C THR A 205 6.91 -0.90 2.10
N PHE A 206 5.80 -1.55 1.73
CA PHE A 206 5.84 -2.80 0.96
C PHE A 206 6.12 -2.57 -0.52
N PHE A 207 5.57 -1.50 -1.12
CA PHE A 207 5.96 -1.12 -2.48
C PHE A 207 7.42 -0.72 -2.56
N ALA A 208 7.92 0.01 -1.55
CA ALA A 208 9.32 0.36 -1.48
C ALA A 208 10.19 -0.91 -1.26
N TRP A 209 9.78 -1.85 -0.42
CA TRP A 209 10.49 -3.13 -0.23
C TRP A 209 10.58 -3.94 -1.54
N CYS A 210 9.47 -4.04 -2.27
CA CYS A 210 9.42 -4.70 -3.57
C CYS A 210 10.39 -4.04 -4.57
N ASN A 211 10.43 -2.71 -4.61
CA ASN A 211 11.36 -1.96 -5.45
C ASN A 211 12.84 -2.21 -5.10
N ASP A 212 13.17 -2.34 -3.82
CA ASP A 212 14.54 -2.61 -3.38
C ASP A 212 14.99 -4.02 -3.74
N VAL A 213 14.15 -5.03 -3.49
CA VAL A 213 14.49 -6.43 -3.80
C VAL A 213 14.64 -6.64 -5.30
N MET A 214 13.83 -5.97 -6.11
CA MET A 214 13.90 -6.07 -7.58
C MET A 214 14.80 -5.00 -8.21
N ARG A 215 15.69 -4.35 -7.46
CA ARG A 215 16.56 -3.27 -7.97
C ARG A 215 17.47 -3.73 -9.11
N TYR A 216 18.01 -4.95 -9.02
CA TYR A 216 18.92 -5.53 -10.01
C TYR A 216 18.20 -6.35 -11.09
N GLN A 217 16.87 -6.44 -11.01
CA GLN A 217 16.06 -7.18 -11.96
C GLN A 217 15.63 -6.28 -13.12
N ASP A 218 15.17 -6.91 -14.21
CA ASP A 218 14.62 -6.20 -15.37
C ASP A 218 13.52 -5.22 -14.95
N GLY A 219 13.64 -3.95 -15.35
CA GLY A 219 12.65 -2.92 -15.07
C GLY A 219 11.24 -3.29 -15.54
N ARG A 220 11.11 -4.05 -16.64
CA ARG A 220 9.81 -4.55 -17.13
C ARG A 220 9.18 -5.52 -16.14
N LEU A 221 9.96 -6.45 -15.60
CA LEU A 221 9.49 -7.42 -14.60
C LEU A 221 9.05 -6.69 -13.33
N ARG A 222 9.85 -5.75 -12.85
CA ARG A 222 9.52 -4.93 -11.67
C ARG A 222 8.21 -4.18 -11.84
N SER A 223 8.00 -3.51 -12.96
CA SER A 223 6.76 -2.79 -13.24
C SER A 223 5.54 -3.72 -13.25
N VAL A 224 5.66 -4.91 -13.85
CA VAL A 224 4.58 -5.90 -13.87
C VAL A 224 4.27 -6.42 -12.46
N VAL A 225 5.27 -6.71 -11.63
CA VAL A 225 5.06 -7.18 -10.25
C VAL A 225 4.37 -6.09 -9.43
N ILE A 226 4.82 -4.84 -9.50
CA ILE A 226 4.20 -3.71 -8.77
C ILE A 226 2.76 -3.47 -9.22
N ALA A 227 2.48 -3.53 -10.52
CA ALA A 227 1.12 -3.42 -11.03
C ALA A 227 0.25 -4.62 -10.58
N SER A 228 0.82 -5.83 -10.59
CA SER A 228 0.14 -7.06 -10.17
C SER A 228 -0.19 -7.06 -8.68
N MET A 229 0.67 -6.46 -7.84
CA MET A 229 0.38 -6.25 -6.41
C MET A 229 -0.93 -5.48 -6.28
N ASN A 230 -1.00 -4.27 -6.84
CA ASN A 230 -2.21 -3.45 -6.79
C ASN A 230 -3.44 -4.18 -7.36
N LEU A 231 -3.30 -4.86 -8.50
CA LEU A 231 -4.41 -5.61 -9.10
C LEU A 231 -4.92 -6.72 -8.18
N GLY A 232 -4.02 -7.53 -7.61
CA GLY A 232 -4.38 -8.67 -6.76
C GLY A 232 -5.13 -8.24 -5.50
N SER A 233 -4.66 -7.18 -4.83
CA SER A 233 -5.32 -6.65 -3.63
C SER A 233 -6.70 -6.09 -3.95
N ASN A 234 -6.86 -5.29 -5.01
CA ASN A 234 -8.18 -4.77 -5.39
C ASN A 234 -9.17 -5.88 -5.77
N ALA A 235 -8.68 -6.97 -6.39
CA ALA A 235 -9.52 -8.11 -6.74
C ALA A 235 -10.07 -8.86 -5.51
N VAL A 236 -9.28 -8.98 -4.44
CA VAL A 236 -9.73 -9.60 -3.18
C VAL A 236 -10.61 -8.64 -2.39
N ASN A 237 -10.22 -7.37 -2.31
CA ASN A 237 -10.96 -6.35 -1.58
C ASN A 237 -12.40 -6.17 -2.08
N ALA A 238 -12.63 -6.33 -3.39
CA ALA A 238 -13.94 -6.19 -4.03
C ALA A 238 -15.04 -7.07 -3.40
N TRP A 239 -14.70 -8.26 -2.92
CA TRP A 239 -15.64 -9.16 -2.24
C TRP A 239 -15.40 -9.29 -0.73
N TRP A 240 -14.21 -8.94 -0.25
CA TRP A 240 -13.83 -9.03 1.17
C TRP A 240 -14.82 -8.32 2.08
N SER A 241 -15.11 -7.05 1.79
CA SER A 241 -16.00 -6.23 2.63
C SER A 241 -17.44 -6.73 2.65
N ILE A 242 -17.88 -7.33 1.55
CA ILE A 242 -19.22 -7.90 1.42
C ILE A 242 -19.37 -9.13 2.33
N LEU A 243 -18.34 -9.98 2.41
CA LEU A 243 -18.38 -11.21 3.21
C LEU A 243 -18.17 -10.94 4.71
N PHE A 244 -17.20 -10.07 5.06
CA PHE A 244 -16.72 -9.94 6.43
C PHE A 244 -17.28 -8.73 7.18
N TYR A 245 -17.65 -7.67 6.45
CA TYR A 245 -18.10 -6.39 7.02
C TYR A 245 -19.52 -6.00 6.57
N SER A 246 -20.34 -6.97 6.17
CA SER A 246 -21.76 -6.72 5.88
C SER A 246 -22.45 -6.02 7.05
N ALA A 247 -23.34 -5.07 6.74
CA ALA A 247 -24.11 -4.31 7.73
C ALA A 247 -24.91 -5.19 8.70
N THR A 248 -25.24 -6.43 8.30
CA THR A 248 -25.91 -7.44 9.13
C THR A 248 -25.09 -7.83 10.37
N PHE A 249 -23.76 -7.72 10.30
CA PHE A 249 -22.85 -8.04 11.40
C PHE A 249 -22.46 -6.82 12.25
N ALA A 250 -23.00 -5.64 11.94
CA ALA A 250 -22.84 -4.47 12.81
C ALA A 250 -23.51 -4.73 14.18
N PRO A 251 -22.96 -4.22 15.30
CA PRO A 251 -21.81 -3.31 15.39
C PRO A 251 -20.46 -3.99 15.67
N ARG A 252 -20.46 -5.29 15.99
CA ARG A 252 -19.24 -6.01 16.44
C ARG A 252 -18.41 -6.59 15.31
N PHE A 253 -19.00 -6.79 14.12
CA PHE A 253 -18.34 -7.36 12.94
C PHE A 253 -17.51 -8.62 13.27
N THR A 254 -18.04 -9.52 14.10
CA THR A 254 -17.28 -10.63 14.70
C THR A 254 -16.57 -11.49 13.67
N ARG A 255 -17.23 -11.79 12.54
CA ARG A 255 -16.62 -12.54 11.43
C ARG A 255 -15.42 -11.81 10.82
N GLY A 256 -15.54 -10.51 10.58
CA GLY A 256 -14.43 -9.69 10.10
C GLY A 256 -13.29 -9.58 11.10
N MET A 257 -13.57 -9.51 12.41
CA MET A 257 -12.53 -9.49 13.43
C MET A 257 -11.72 -10.80 13.48
N TRP A 258 -12.37 -11.95 13.36
CA TRP A 258 -11.66 -13.24 13.28
C TRP A 258 -10.87 -13.39 11.97
N ALA A 259 -11.44 -12.98 10.84
CA ALA A 259 -10.74 -12.96 9.56
C ALA A 259 -9.48 -12.08 9.62
N MET A 260 -9.57 -10.93 10.29
CA MET A 260 -8.46 -10.02 10.51
C MET A 260 -7.34 -10.62 11.35
N ILE A 261 -7.66 -11.32 12.44
CA ILE A 261 -6.65 -12.06 13.22
C ILE A 261 -5.93 -13.07 12.33
N GLY A 262 -6.68 -13.83 11.53
CA GLY A 262 -6.13 -14.80 10.58
C GLY A 262 -5.19 -14.14 9.56
N CYS A 263 -5.63 -13.06 8.91
CA CYS A 263 -4.82 -12.30 7.95
C CYS A 263 -3.58 -11.68 8.59
N SER A 264 -3.69 -11.15 9.80
CA SER A 264 -2.55 -10.56 10.51
C SER A 264 -1.49 -11.61 10.90
N ILE A 265 -1.91 -12.81 11.32
CA ILE A 265 -0.99 -13.94 11.56
C ILE A 265 -0.36 -14.38 10.24
N ALA A 266 -1.16 -14.53 9.18
CA ALA A 266 -0.67 -14.87 7.86
C ALA A 266 0.34 -13.83 7.35
N LEU A 267 0.12 -12.54 7.61
CA LEU A 267 1.05 -11.47 7.23
C LEU A 267 2.41 -11.61 7.91
N ILE A 268 2.42 -11.91 9.22
CA ILE A 268 3.66 -12.12 9.99
C ILE A 268 4.45 -13.30 9.40
N LEU A 269 3.78 -14.42 9.19
CA LEU A 269 4.40 -15.64 8.65
C LEU A 269 4.90 -15.42 7.21
N TRP A 270 4.08 -14.80 6.37
CA TRP A 270 4.42 -14.54 4.97
C TRP A 270 5.56 -13.51 4.84
N THR A 271 5.56 -12.47 5.67
CA THR A 271 6.68 -11.51 5.75
C THR A 271 7.98 -12.24 6.09
N GLY A 272 7.94 -13.16 7.06
CA GLY A 272 9.09 -14.04 7.37
C GLY A 272 9.53 -14.90 6.17
N GLY A 273 8.59 -15.47 5.43
CA GLY A 273 8.86 -16.23 4.21
C GLY A 273 9.51 -15.41 3.10
N VAL A 274 9.01 -14.19 2.84
CA VAL A 274 9.59 -13.27 1.85
C VAL A 274 11.00 -12.83 2.25
N ILE A 275 11.25 -12.59 3.55
CA ILE A 275 12.61 -12.33 4.06
C ILE A 275 13.52 -13.53 3.79
N TYR A 276 13.08 -14.74 4.12
CA TYR A 276 13.87 -15.95 3.92
C TYR A 276 14.25 -16.15 2.45
N MET A 277 13.30 -15.98 1.53
CA MET A 277 13.55 -16.05 0.09
C MET A 277 14.50 -14.96 -0.39
N SER A 278 14.33 -13.72 0.08
CA SER A 278 15.22 -12.59 -0.27
C SER A 278 16.65 -12.82 0.22
N MET A 279 16.81 -13.35 1.44
CA MET A 279 18.12 -13.68 2.02
C MET A 279 18.78 -14.84 1.30
N ARG A 280 18.01 -15.88 0.95
CA ARG A 280 18.50 -17.03 0.20
C ARG A 280 19.08 -16.60 -1.14
N GLU A 281 18.37 -15.74 -1.88
CA GLU A 281 18.84 -15.27 -3.18
C GLU A 281 20.07 -14.34 -3.06
N THR A 282 20.13 -13.51 -2.02
CA THR A 282 21.33 -12.72 -1.72
C THR A 282 22.53 -13.62 -1.44
N ARG A 283 22.32 -14.74 -0.73
CA ARG A 283 23.37 -15.71 -0.40
C ARG A 283 23.82 -16.50 -1.63
N GLU A 284 22.89 -17.02 -2.43
CA GLU A 284 23.19 -17.70 -3.69
C GLU A 284 23.93 -16.78 -4.67
N GLY A 285 23.58 -15.48 -4.69
CA GLY A 285 24.30 -14.48 -5.48
C GLY A 285 25.73 -14.19 -4.99
N LEU A 286 25.97 -14.23 -3.68
CA LEU A 286 27.31 -14.07 -3.11
C LEU A 286 28.19 -15.31 -3.34
N ASP A 287 27.62 -16.51 -3.17
CA ASP A 287 28.32 -17.78 -3.40
C ASP A 287 28.71 -17.95 -4.89
N GLY A 288 27.86 -17.49 -5.82
CA GLY A 288 28.17 -17.49 -7.26
C GLY A 288 29.27 -16.49 -7.68
N VAL A 289 29.43 -15.37 -6.95
CA VAL A 289 30.54 -14.42 -7.18
C VAL A 289 31.85 -14.97 -6.59
N GLY A 290 31.79 -15.64 -5.44
CA GLY A 290 32.96 -16.30 -4.83
C GLY A 290 33.57 -17.39 -5.72
N HIS A 291 32.75 -18.23 -6.35
CA HIS A 291 33.26 -19.22 -7.32
C HIS A 291 33.73 -18.60 -8.63
N GLY A 292 33.16 -17.46 -9.06
CA GLY A 292 33.65 -16.72 -10.22
C GLY A 292 35.04 -16.09 -10.01
N GLU A 293 35.34 -15.62 -8.80
CA GLU A 293 36.69 -15.13 -8.46
C GLU A 293 37.71 -16.28 -8.28
N GLU A 294 37.28 -17.44 -7.77
CA GLU A 294 38.11 -18.66 -7.68
C GLU A 294 38.45 -19.24 -9.06
N GLU A 295 37.49 -19.32 -10.00
CA GLU A 295 37.76 -19.77 -11.38
C GLU A 295 38.68 -18.80 -12.15
N VAL A 296 38.56 -17.48 -11.92
CA VAL A 296 39.43 -16.48 -12.54
C VAL A 296 40.84 -16.52 -11.96
N THR A 297 41.01 -16.87 -10.68
CA THR A 297 42.34 -17.04 -10.07
C THR A 297 43.00 -18.36 -10.47
N GLU A 298 42.27 -19.47 -10.61
CA GLU A 298 42.83 -20.73 -11.14
C GLU A 298 43.20 -20.63 -12.63
N GLY A 299 42.43 -19.91 -13.44
CA GLY A 299 42.71 -19.68 -14.86
C GLY A 299 43.96 -18.81 -15.15
N SER A 300 44.45 -18.06 -14.16
CA SER A 300 45.60 -17.17 -14.29
C SER A 300 46.95 -17.81 -13.93
N ILE A 301 46.98 -19.01 -13.37
CA ILE A 301 48.20 -19.59 -12.77
C ILE A 301 48.97 -20.55 -13.72
N TYR A 302 48.41 -20.92 -14.89
CA TYR A 302 49.10 -21.82 -15.82
C TYR A 302 49.28 -21.24 -17.23
N LYS A 303 50.44 -20.60 -17.45
CA LYS A 303 51.17 -20.64 -18.73
C LYS A 303 52.62 -20.17 -18.53
N PRO A 304 53.56 -21.07 -18.23
CA PRO A 304 54.97 -20.80 -18.49
C PRO A 304 55.13 -20.68 -20.00
N LYS A 305 55.62 -19.52 -20.46
CA LYS A 305 56.09 -19.36 -21.83
C LYS A 305 57.50 -19.97 -21.91
N ASP A 306 57.61 -21.09 -22.61
CA ASP A 306 58.85 -21.47 -23.29
C ASP A 306 58.95 -20.72 -24.63
#